data_AF-A0A7Z9QPA0-F1
#
_entry.id   AF-A0A7Z9QPA0-F1
#
_cell.length_a   1.000
_cell.length_b   1.000
_cell.length_c   1.000
_cell.angle_alpha   90.00
_cell.angle_beta   90.00
_cell.angle_gamma   90.00
#
_symmetry.space_group_name_H-M   'P 1'
#
loop_
_entity.id
_entity.type
_entity.pdbx_description
1 polymer ?
#
loop_
_entity_poly.entity_id
_entity_poly.type
_entity_poly.pdbx_seq_one_letter_code
_entity_poly.pdbx_strand_id
1 'polypeptide(L)'
;MNQVTDAEKFLFDIQGYLILRDAIDCDLVEALDCTVVQNEALDHDESWADGLPVVTAQHFIKDHNVEHQVRLNGLPRLNPVFDRLIGHPSVLPYLKEFMGEPQLVNTWSISKYEGRLATGWHHGLPTEEYTVRDGVIRSPMLNVVTMLTPNHPGDGCFIVIPGSHKKNFNLNPRWRTAGLDTPGAIEITGDPGDVMIFTEALTHAGAAKTTARRRTTLQYNHVHRNRACPMWDHHNARHYWMSPSIRERFNPEQRDLTRWMDYTIPDRTVP
;
A
#
# COMPACT_ATOMS: atom_id res chain seq x y z
N MET A 1 -22.25 6.73 0.48
CA MET A 1 -21.14 5.77 0.67
C MET A 1 -21.59 4.45 0.08
N ASN A 2 -20.89 3.94 -0.93
CA ASN A 2 -21.23 2.64 -1.51
C ASN A 2 -20.94 1.56 -0.47
N GLN A 3 -21.92 0.69 -0.21
CA GLN A 3 -21.75 -0.47 0.66
C GLN A 3 -21.05 -1.59 -0.12
N VAL A 4 -20.22 -2.37 0.57
CA VAL A 4 -19.59 -3.57 -0.01
C VAL A 4 -20.66 -4.62 -0.25
N THR A 5 -20.78 -5.08 -1.49
CA THR A 5 -21.78 -6.05 -1.92
C THR A 5 -21.38 -7.48 -1.56
N ASP A 6 -22.36 -8.39 -1.48
CA ASP A 6 -22.08 -9.81 -1.24
C ASP A 6 -21.21 -10.43 -2.33
N ALA A 7 -21.36 -9.97 -3.59
CA ALA A 7 -20.52 -10.41 -4.70
C ALA A 7 -19.06 -9.99 -4.50
N GLU A 8 -18.79 -8.78 -4.02
CA GLU A 8 -17.44 -8.30 -3.73
C GLU A 8 -16.84 -9.03 -2.53
N LYS A 9 -17.63 -9.31 -1.48
CA LYS A 9 -17.18 -10.12 -0.33
C LYS A 9 -16.79 -11.52 -0.78
N PHE A 10 -17.66 -12.19 -1.55
CA PHE A 10 -17.39 -13.52 -2.08
C PHE A 10 -16.16 -13.52 -2.98
N LEU A 11 -16.05 -12.54 -3.88
CA LEU A 11 -14.91 -12.42 -4.79
C LEU A 11 -13.61 -12.20 -4.01
N PHE A 12 -13.56 -11.26 -3.07
CA PHE A 12 -12.40 -11.03 -2.22
C PHE A 12 -12.04 -12.30 -1.43
N ASP A 13 -13.03 -13.03 -0.91
CA ASP A 13 -12.80 -14.27 -0.18
C ASP A 13 -12.07 -15.33 -1.03
N ILE A 14 -12.47 -15.52 -2.28
CA ILE A 14 -11.89 -16.57 -3.14
C ILE A 14 -10.56 -16.17 -3.79
N GLN A 15 -10.29 -14.87 -3.97
CA GLN A 15 -9.11 -14.42 -4.71
C GLN A 15 -8.11 -13.56 -3.92
N GLY A 16 -8.54 -12.95 -2.81
CA GLY A 16 -7.70 -12.16 -1.89
C GLY A 16 -7.50 -10.70 -2.32
N TYR A 17 -8.17 -10.24 -3.37
CA TYR A 17 -8.12 -8.85 -3.83
C TYR A 17 -9.41 -8.42 -4.54
N LEU A 18 -9.57 -7.11 -4.73
CA LEU A 18 -10.57 -6.46 -5.57
C LEU A 18 -9.91 -5.35 -6.38
N ILE A 19 -10.50 -5.02 -7.53
CA ILE A 19 -10.18 -3.81 -8.30
C ILE A 19 -11.43 -2.95 -8.34
N LEU A 20 -11.34 -1.76 -7.74
CA LEU A 20 -12.34 -0.72 -7.80
C LEU A 20 -12.04 0.15 -9.02
N ARG A 21 -12.92 0.10 -10.02
CA ARG A 21 -12.76 0.86 -11.26
C ARG A 21 -13.17 2.31 -11.04
N ASP A 22 -12.41 3.24 -11.62
CA ASP A 22 -12.71 4.69 -11.56
C ASP A 22 -12.99 5.17 -10.14
N ALA A 23 -12.19 4.69 -9.19
CA ALA A 23 -12.44 4.88 -7.75
C ALA A 23 -11.97 6.26 -7.26
N ILE A 24 -11.00 6.85 -7.96
CA ILE A 24 -10.40 8.15 -7.69
C ILE A 24 -10.57 9.04 -8.91
N ASP A 25 -11.15 10.22 -8.72
CA ASP A 25 -11.44 11.17 -9.79
C ASP A 25 -10.17 11.62 -10.54
N CYS A 26 -10.30 11.83 -11.85
CA CYS A 26 -9.19 12.23 -12.73
C CYS A 26 -8.40 13.45 -12.22
N ASP A 27 -9.09 14.50 -11.77
CA ASP A 27 -8.44 15.72 -11.25
C ASP A 27 -7.53 15.41 -10.04
N LEU A 28 -7.95 14.49 -9.17
CA LEU A 28 -7.15 14.08 -8.02
C LEU A 28 -5.98 13.20 -8.45
N VAL A 29 -6.18 12.31 -9.41
CA VAL A 29 -5.10 11.49 -10.00
C VAL A 29 -4.01 12.37 -10.61
N GLU A 30 -4.38 13.38 -11.40
CA GLU A 30 -3.44 14.34 -12.01
C GLU A 30 -2.67 15.13 -10.96
N ALA A 31 -3.36 15.64 -9.92
CA ALA A 31 -2.73 16.38 -8.83
C ALA A 31 -1.73 15.49 -8.04
N LEU A 32 -2.10 14.24 -7.77
CA LEU A 32 -1.23 13.26 -7.13
C LEU A 32 0.00 12.95 -7.98
N ASP A 33 -0.20 12.67 -9.27
CA ASP A 33 0.89 12.32 -10.18
C ASP A 33 1.89 13.47 -10.37
N CYS A 34 1.39 14.68 -10.59
CA CYS A 34 2.21 15.89 -10.66
C CYS A 34 3.03 16.08 -9.38
N THR A 35 2.41 15.88 -8.22
CA THR A 35 3.09 16.00 -6.92
C THR A 35 4.16 14.91 -6.74
N VAL A 36 3.90 13.68 -7.21
CA VAL A 36 4.92 12.61 -7.21
C VAL A 36 6.11 13.02 -8.07
N VAL A 37 5.89 13.45 -9.32
CA VAL A 37 6.97 13.90 -10.23
C VAL A 37 7.81 15.00 -9.57
N GLN A 38 7.15 16.01 -9.00
CA GLN A 38 7.83 17.11 -8.32
C GLN A 38 8.70 16.61 -7.17
N ASN A 39 8.16 15.74 -6.30
CA ASN A 39 8.92 15.21 -5.17
C ASN A 39 10.02 14.23 -5.59
N GLU A 40 9.89 13.53 -6.71
CA GLU A 40 10.97 12.71 -7.30
C GLU A 40 12.12 13.57 -7.86
N ALA A 41 11.87 14.83 -8.21
CA ALA A 41 12.89 15.76 -8.68
C ALA A 41 13.65 16.46 -7.55
N LEU A 42 13.13 16.43 -6.32
CA LEU A 42 13.74 17.07 -5.16
C LEU A 42 14.75 16.15 -4.45
N ASP A 43 15.74 16.76 -3.81
CA ASP A 43 16.51 16.14 -2.74
C ASP A 43 15.82 16.49 -1.42
N HIS A 44 15.48 15.48 -0.64
CA HIS A 44 14.71 15.65 0.59
C HIS A 44 15.65 15.81 1.78
N ASP A 45 15.36 16.78 2.63
CA ASP A 45 16.04 16.92 3.91
C ASP A 45 15.60 15.79 4.86
N GLU A 46 16.56 15.05 5.36
CA GLU A 46 16.37 13.92 6.28
C GLU A 46 16.57 14.32 7.74
N SER A 47 16.98 15.57 8.02
CA SER A 47 17.32 16.06 9.35
C SER A 47 16.17 16.00 10.36
N TRP A 48 14.92 15.96 9.89
CA TRP A 48 13.75 15.77 10.76
C TRP A 48 13.79 14.44 11.53
N ALA A 49 14.52 13.46 11.01
CA ALA A 49 14.68 12.16 11.65
C ALA A 49 15.87 12.12 12.62
N ASP A 50 16.70 13.17 12.64
CA ASP A 50 17.84 13.28 13.56
C ASP A 50 17.31 13.38 15.00
N GLY A 51 17.71 12.42 15.84
CA GLY A 51 17.25 12.35 17.23
C GLY A 51 16.02 11.47 17.46
N LEU A 52 15.43 10.89 16.42
CA LEU A 52 14.47 9.80 16.61
C LEU A 52 15.23 8.55 17.09
N PRO A 53 14.90 7.98 18.26
CA PRO A 53 15.77 7.04 18.98
C PRO A 53 16.05 5.71 18.27
N VAL A 54 15.42 5.44 17.13
CA VAL A 54 15.35 4.09 16.55
C VAL A 54 15.24 4.10 15.02
N VAL A 55 15.60 5.19 14.37
CA VAL A 55 15.83 5.15 12.93
C VAL A 55 17.08 4.33 12.67
N THR A 56 16.90 3.07 12.31
CA THR A 56 18.00 2.17 11.93
C THR A 56 17.88 1.69 10.48
N ALA A 57 16.75 1.96 9.80
CA ALA A 57 16.51 1.46 8.45
C ALA A 57 17.03 2.34 7.31
N GLN A 58 17.34 1.63 6.22
CA GLN A 58 17.95 2.04 4.95
C GLN A 58 16.98 2.73 3.98
N HIS A 59 15.74 3.04 4.41
CA HIS A 59 14.68 3.54 3.54
C HIS A 59 14.40 5.02 3.76
N PHE A 60 15.10 5.85 3.01
CA PHE A 60 14.96 7.31 2.99
C PHE A 60 13.60 7.77 2.46
N ILE A 61 13.27 9.06 2.60
CA ILE A 61 12.11 9.67 1.94
C ILE A 61 12.13 9.34 0.46
N LYS A 62 13.29 9.45 -0.19
CA LYS A 62 13.50 9.10 -1.59
C LYS A 62 14.51 7.96 -1.67
N ASP A 63 14.05 6.79 -2.09
CA ASP A 63 14.84 5.57 -2.17
C ASP A 63 15.13 5.21 -3.64
N HIS A 64 16.42 5.14 -3.97
CA HIS A 64 16.99 4.76 -5.27
C HIS A 64 17.83 3.49 -5.20
N ASN A 65 17.71 2.72 -4.11
CA ASN A 65 18.51 1.50 -3.92
C ASN A 65 18.20 0.41 -4.94
N VAL A 66 17.16 0.59 -5.76
CA VAL A 66 16.80 -0.34 -6.82
C VAL A 66 16.78 0.36 -8.17
N GLU A 67 17.60 -0.16 -9.09
CA GLU A 67 17.73 0.35 -10.45
C GLU A 67 16.39 0.43 -11.19
N HIS A 68 16.25 1.44 -12.06
CA HIS A 68 15.04 1.70 -12.84
C HIS A 68 13.76 1.88 -11.99
N GLN A 69 13.89 2.27 -10.73
CA GLN A 69 12.76 2.59 -9.86
C GLN A 69 13.08 3.77 -8.95
N VAL A 70 12.08 4.61 -8.71
CA VAL A 70 12.09 5.60 -7.64
C VAL A 70 10.97 5.26 -6.66
N ARG A 71 11.27 5.29 -5.37
CA ARG A 71 10.28 5.10 -4.31
C ARG A 71 10.28 6.33 -3.40
N LEU A 72 9.10 6.89 -3.15
CA LEU A 72 8.91 7.93 -2.12
C LEU A 72 8.19 7.34 -0.90
N ASN A 73 8.68 7.59 0.31
CA ASN A 73 8.13 7.06 1.56
C ASN A 73 7.51 8.17 2.43
N GLY A 74 6.39 7.86 3.09
CA GLY A 74 5.70 8.78 4.00
C GLY A 74 5.06 9.95 3.26
N LEU A 75 4.24 9.64 2.25
CA LEU A 75 3.66 10.60 1.32
C LEU A 75 2.96 11.79 2.00
N PRO A 76 2.19 11.65 3.10
CA PRO A 76 1.58 12.79 3.79
C PRO A 76 2.59 13.86 4.26
N ARG A 77 3.85 13.49 4.53
CA ARG A 77 4.89 14.48 4.88
C ARG A 77 5.30 15.36 3.69
N LEU A 78 5.13 14.85 2.47
CA LEU A 78 5.58 15.53 1.25
C LEU A 78 4.61 16.61 0.80
N ASN A 79 3.30 16.35 0.88
CA ASN A 79 2.29 17.29 0.40
C ASN A 79 0.87 16.95 0.94
N PRO A 80 0.05 17.94 1.30
CA PRO A 80 -1.34 17.72 1.72
C PRO A 80 -2.24 16.99 0.71
N VAL A 81 -1.91 17.00 -0.58
CA VAL A 81 -2.70 16.26 -1.60
C VAL A 81 -2.79 14.77 -1.28
N PHE A 82 -1.74 14.19 -0.68
CA PHE A 82 -1.70 12.79 -0.30
C PHE A 82 -2.64 12.45 0.86
N ASP A 83 -3.04 13.44 1.66
CA ASP A 83 -4.01 13.26 2.74
C ASP A 83 -5.38 12.89 2.18
N ARG A 84 -5.70 13.33 0.96
CA ARG A 84 -6.99 13.07 0.28
C ARG A 84 -7.28 11.58 0.08
N LEU A 85 -6.26 10.73 0.07
CA LEU A 85 -6.43 9.27 -0.04
C LEU A 85 -6.65 8.59 1.32
N ILE A 86 -6.32 9.25 2.43
CA ILE A 86 -6.53 8.72 3.78
C ILE A 86 -8.03 8.72 4.06
N GLY A 87 -8.62 7.54 4.16
CA GLY A 87 -10.06 7.38 4.38
C GLY A 87 -10.92 7.77 3.17
N HIS A 88 -10.38 7.65 1.95
CA HIS A 88 -11.14 8.00 0.73
C HIS A 88 -12.51 7.26 0.70
N PRO A 89 -13.63 7.94 0.38
CA PRO A 89 -14.98 7.38 0.49
C PRO A 89 -15.22 6.14 -0.40
N SER A 90 -14.48 6.00 -1.51
CA SER A 90 -14.54 4.81 -2.38
C SER A 90 -13.85 3.58 -1.77
N VAL A 91 -12.94 3.78 -0.81
CA VAL A 91 -12.05 2.73 -0.28
C VAL A 91 -12.42 2.35 1.16
N LEU A 92 -12.74 3.35 1.98
CA LEU A 92 -12.95 3.15 3.41
C LEU A 92 -14.04 2.13 3.78
N PRO A 93 -15.17 2.01 3.05
CA PRO A 93 -16.15 0.94 3.30
C PRO A 93 -15.52 -0.46 3.25
N TYR A 94 -14.60 -0.71 2.31
CA TYR A 94 -13.91 -2.00 2.16
C TYR A 94 -12.92 -2.26 3.30
N LEU A 95 -12.18 -1.23 3.73
CA LEU A 95 -11.29 -1.36 4.89
C LEU A 95 -12.08 -1.72 6.15
N LYS A 96 -13.21 -1.04 6.40
CA LYS A 96 -14.07 -1.32 7.55
C LYS A 96 -14.71 -2.70 7.45
N GLU A 97 -15.20 -3.10 6.27
CA GLU A 97 -15.84 -4.41 6.08
C GLU A 97 -14.87 -5.59 6.24
N PHE A 98 -13.66 -5.49 5.68
CA PHE A 98 -12.71 -6.60 5.64
C PHE A 98 -11.74 -6.63 6.83
N MET A 99 -11.60 -5.54 7.56
CA MET A 99 -10.71 -5.45 8.73
C MET A 99 -11.46 -5.20 10.03
N GLY A 100 -12.54 -4.41 10.02
CA GLY A 100 -13.19 -3.86 11.21
C GLY A 100 -12.61 -2.48 11.57
N GLU A 101 -11.52 -2.47 12.35
CA GLU A 101 -10.87 -1.23 12.82
C GLU A 101 -9.52 -1.00 12.10
N PRO A 102 -9.50 -0.47 10.86
CA PRO A 102 -8.27 -0.23 10.12
C PRO A 102 -7.45 0.92 10.73
N GLN A 103 -6.13 0.80 10.66
CA GLN A 103 -5.15 1.82 11.03
C GLN A 103 -4.12 1.95 9.91
N LEU A 104 -3.95 3.15 9.34
CA LEU A 104 -2.93 3.45 8.35
C LEU A 104 -1.55 3.41 9.01
N VAL A 105 -0.67 2.55 8.49
CA VAL A 105 0.65 2.35 9.09
C VAL A 105 1.80 2.52 8.13
N ASN A 106 1.59 2.65 6.83
CA ASN A 106 2.67 2.96 5.88
C ASN A 106 2.09 3.58 4.61
N THR A 107 2.81 4.56 4.04
CA THR A 107 2.49 5.14 2.73
C THR A 107 3.73 5.25 1.87
N TRP A 108 3.60 4.91 0.58
CA TRP A 108 4.70 5.09 -0.35
C TRP A 108 4.23 5.14 -1.82
N SER A 109 5.06 5.71 -2.69
CA SER A 109 4.92 5.61 -4.14
C SER A 109 5.95 4.64 -4.71
N ILE A 110 5.64 4.04 -5.85
CA ILE A 110 6.61 3.33 -6.67
C ILE A 110 6.44 3.80 -8.10
N SER A 111 7.45 4.46 -8.63
CA SER A 111 7.62 4.76 -10.05
C SER A 111 8.61 3.79 -10.67
N LYS A 112 8.20 3.04 -11.68
CA LYS A 112 9.04 2.11 -12.46
C LYS A 112 9.31 2.64 -13.86
N TYR A 113 10.54 2.43 -14.30
CA TYR A 113 11.05 2.77 -15.62
C TYR A 113 11.50 1.51 -16.36
N GLU A 114 11.58 1.61 -17.70
CA GLU A 114 12.02 0.51 -18.57
C GLU A 114 13.32 -0.13 -18.05
N GLY A 115 13.39 -1.47 -18.11
CA GLY A 115 14.54 -2.25 -17.63
C GLY A 115 14.39 -2.75 -16.20
N ARG A 116 13.40 -2.26 -15.42
CA ARG A 116 13.19 -2.76 -14.07
C ARG A 116 12.80 -4.24 -14.07
N LEU A 117 13.63 -5.09 -13.46
CA LEU A 117 13.38 -6.53 -13.32
C LEU A 117 12.21 -6.85 -12.37
N ALA A 118 11.61 -8.02 -12.58
CA ALA A 118 10.60 -8.58 -11.69
C ALA A 118 11.18 -8.83 -10.29
N THR A 119 10.35 -8.67 -9.26
CA THR A 119 10.74 -8.97 -7.87
C THR A 119 10.47 -10.44 -7.52
N GLY A 120 10.96 -10.88 -6.37
CA GLY A 120 10.52 -12.17 -5.82
C GLY A 120 9.08 -12.12 -5.31
N TRP A 121 8.43 -13.29 -5.31
CA TRP A 121 7.13 -13.47 -4.65
C TRP A 121 7.26 -13.28 -3.14
N HIS A 122 6.30 -12.57 -2.55
CA HIS A 122 6.22 -12.35 -1.12
C HIS A 122 4.76 -12.19 -0.68
N HIS A 123 4.57 -12.14 0.64
CA HIS A 123 3.33 -11.80 1.32
C HIS A 123 3.72 -11.11 2.64
N GLY A 124 3.00 -10.06 3.03
CA GLY A 124 3.23 -9.33 4.29
C GLY A 124 2.57 -9.96 5.51
N LEU A 125 1.76 -11.02 5.32
CA LEU A 125 1.04 -11.71 6.39
C LEU A 125 1.11 -13.25 6.20
N PRO A 126 1.36 -14.03 7.26
CA PRO A 126 1.06 -15.46 7.25
C PRO A 126 -0.39 -15.74 6.83
N THR A 127 -0.63 -16.81 6.09
CA THR A 127 -1.96 -17.15 5.57
C THR A 127 -2.96 -17.51 6.67
N GLU A 128 -2.47 -18.00 7.81
CA GLU A 128 -3.27 -18.41 8.97
C GLU A 128 -3.92 -17.24 9.69
N GLU A 129 -3.37 -16.03 9.52
CA GLU A 129 -3.91 -14.81 10.13
C GLU A 129 -5.09 -14.23 9.33
N TYR A 130 -5.23 -14.56 8.04
CA TYR A 130 -6.42 -14.25 7.26
C TYR A 130 -7.53 -15.26 7.58
N THR A 131 -8.68 -14.79 8.03
CA THR A 131 -9.80 -15.68 8.38
C THR A 131 -11.11 -15.19 7.80
N VAL A 132 -11.96 -16.15 7.41
CA VAL A 132 -13.37 -15.90 7.12
C VAL A 132 -14.19 -16.89 7.92
N ARG A 133 -15.08 -16.37 8.77
CA ARG A 133 -15.96 -17.16 9.63
C ARG A 133 -17.31 -16.50 9.69
N ASP A 134 -18.37 -17.29 9.52
CA ASP A 134 -19.77 -16.85 9.60
C ASP A 134 -20.05 -15.63 8.70
N GLY A 135 -19.51 -15.64 7.48
CA GLY A 135 -19.69 -14.56 6.50
C GLY A 135 -18.86 -13.29 6.77
N VAL A 136 -18.03 -13.27 7.81
CA VAL A 136 -17.20 -12.11 8.18
C VAL A 136 -15.75 -12.36 7.78
N ILE A 137 -15.24 -11.50 6.90
CA ILE A 137 -13.81 -11.45 6.53
C ILE A 137 -13.05 -10.70 7.63
N ARG A 138 -11.92 -11.27 8.05
CA ARG A 138 -10.95 -10.63 8.96
C ARG A 138 -9.57 -10.74 8.36
N SER A 139 -9.14 -9.68 7.68
CA SER A 139 -7.78 -9.50 7.20
C SER A 139 -7.02 -8.54 8.13
N PRO A 140 -6.02 -9.02 8.89
CA PRO A 140 -5.25 -8.18 9.80
C PRO A 140 -4.42 -7.09 9.11
N MET A 141 -4.20 -7.20 7.81
CA MET A 141 -3.49 -6.22 7.00
C MET A 141 -4.07 -6.16 5.59
N LEU A 142 -4.35 -4.96 5.10
CA LEU A 142 -4.79 -4.69 3.74
C LEU A 142 -3.96 -3.56 3.15
N ASN A 143 -3.58 -3.72 1.89
CA ASN A 143 -2.90 -2.67 1.15
C ASN A 143 -3.79 -2.16 0.02
N VAL A 144 -3.83 -0.83 -0.09
CA VAL A 144 -4.61 -0.09 -1.07
C VAL A 144 -3.64 0.50 -2.08
N VAL A 145 -3.74 0.06 -3.32
CA VAL A 145 -2.86 0.46 -4.41
C VAL A 145 -3.64 1.31 -5.41
N THR A 146 -3.41 2.62 -5.39
CA THR A 146 -3.96 3.55 -6.38
C THR A 146 -3.05 3.62 -7.61
N MET A 147 -3.62 3.41 -8.79
CA MET A 147 -2.91 3.54 -10.07
C MET A 147 -2.94 5.01 -10.51
N LEU A 148 -1.78 5.65 -10.65
CA LEU A 148 -1.69 7.05 -11.13
C LEU A 148 -1.43 7.14 -12.63
N THR A 149 -0.85 6.08 -13.19
CA THR A 149 -0.58 5.94 -14.63
C THR A 149 -1.20 4.63 -15.11
N PRO A 150 -1.30 4.39 -16.43
CA PRO A 150 -1.69 3.09 -16.96
C PRO A 150 -0.84 1.96 -16.38
N ASN A 151 -1.50 0.87 -16.01
CA ASN A 151 -0.92 -0.38 -15.57
C ASN A 151 -1.41 -1.46 -16.55
N HIS A 152 -0.76 -1.59 -17.70
CA HIS A 152 -1.09 -2.62 -18.72
C HIS A 152 0.04 -3.65 -18.82
N PRO A 153 -0.16 -4.77 -19.55
CA PRO A 153 0.85 -5.81 -19.66
C PRO A 153 2.23 -5.26 -20.06
N GLY A 154 3.28 -5.67 -19.34
CA GLY A 154 4.65 -5.17 -19.52
C GLY A 154 4.98 -3.85 -18.81
N ASP A 155 4.03 -3.19 -18.15
CA ASP A 155 4.29 -2.00 -17.31
C ASP A 155 4.87 -2.35 -15.93
N GLY A 156 5.39 -3.55 -15.76
CA GLY A 156 5.91 -4.03 -14.50
C GLY A 156 4.87 -3.96 -13.38
N CYS A 157 3.60 -4.24 -13.70
CA CYS A 157 2.41 -4.21 -12.84
C CYS A 157 2.59 -5.00 -11.53
N PHE A 158 1.65 -4.82 -10.61
CA PHE A 158 1.47 -5.85 -9.58
C PHE A 158 1.16 -7.17 -10.28
N ILE A 159 1.78 -8.24 -9.81
CA ILE A 159 1.48 -9.60 -10.23
C ILE A 159 1.10 -10.37 -8.97
N VAL A 160 0.04 -11.16 -9.04
CA VAL A 160 -0.53 -11.89 -7.91
C VAL A 160 -0.81 -13.33 -8.29
N ILE A 161 -0.95 -14.17 -7.27
CA ILE A 161 -1.50 -15.52 -7.41
C ILE A 161 -2.85 -15.53 -6.71
N PRO A 162 -3.99 -15.41 -7.43
CA PRO A 162 -5.31 -15.40 -6.85
C PRO A 162 -5.56 -16.62 -5.94
N GLY A 163 -6.18 -16.40 -4.78
CA GLY A 163 -6.48 -17.46 -3.81
C GLY A 163 -5.30 -17.90 -2.93
N SER A 164 -4.09 -17.42 -3.22
CA SER A 164 -2.89 -17.80 -2.47
C SER A 164 -2.85 -17.30 -1.02
N HIS A 165 -3.75 -16.39 -0.63
CA HIS A 165 -3.97 -15.97 0.75
C HIS A 165 -4.53 -17.08 1.65
N LYS A 166 -4.93 -18.21 1.08
CA LYS A 166 -5.37 -19.43 1.78
C LYS A 166 -4.55 -20.67 1.40
N LYS A 167 -3.38 -20.49 0.78
CA LYS A 167 -2.56 -21.63 0.31
C LYS A 167 -2.04 -22.46 1.50
N ASN A 168 -1.89 -23.76 1.28
CA ASN A 168 -1.20 -24.67 2.21
C ASN A 168 0.07 -25.30 1.60
N PHE A 169 0.46 -24.86 0.40
CA PHE A 169 1.68 -25.28 -0.28
C PHE A 169 2.59 -24.09 -0.53
N ASN A 170 3.88 -24.29 -0.29
CA ASN A 170 4.90 -23.30 -0.62
C ASN A 170 5.15 -23.26 -2.13
N LEU A 171 5.53 -22.08 -2.63
CA LEU A 171 6.00 -21.96 -4.01
C LEU A 171 7.30 -22.75 -4.17
N ASN A 172 7.39 -23.53 -5.25
CA ASN A 172 8.62 -24.23 -5.59
C ASN A 172 9.73 -23.19 -5.87
N PRO A 173 10.98 -23.42 -5.39
CA PRO A 173 12.10 -22.51 -5.64
C PRO A 173 12.36 -22.17 -7.11
N ARG A 174 11.93 -23.01 -8.06
CA ARG A 174 12.03 -22.71 -9.51
C ARG A 174 11.25 -21.47 -9.92
N TRP A 175 10.23 -21.07 -9.17
CA TRP A 175 9.43 -19.86 -9.39
C TRP A 175 9.84 -18.72 -8.46
N ARG A 176 11.09 -18.70 -7.95
CA ARG A 176 11.52 -17.67 -7.00
C ARG A 176 11.31 -16.25 -7.53
N THR A 177 11.59 -16.02 -8.80
CA THR A 177 11.35 -14.75 -9.49
C THR A 177 9.91 -14.73 -9.99
N ALA A 178 9.21 -13.61 -9.77
CA ALA A 178 7.84 -13.49 -10.21
C ALA A 178 7.72 -13.44 -11.73
N GLY A 179 6.74 -14.17 -12.25
CA GLY A 179 6.47 -14.31 -13.68
C GLY A 179 5.17 -15.05 -13.94
N LEU A 180 4.61 -14.85 -15.14
CA LEU A 180 3.35 -15.47 -15.58
C LEU A 180 3.47 -16.98 -15.83
N ASP A 181 4.69 -17.53 -15.82
CA ASP A 181 4.99 -18.96 -15.83
C ASP A 181 4.77 -19.62 -14.45
N THR A 182 4.60 -18.83 -13.40
CA THR A 182 4.18 -19.32 -12.07
C THR A 182 2.70 -19.73 -12.13
N PRO A 183 2.32 -20.95 -11.69
CA PRO A 183 0.94 -21.42 -11.79
C PRO A 183 -0.06 -20.48 -11.12
N GLY A 184 -1.08 -20.09 -11.87
CA GLY A 184 -2.14 -19.19 -11.41
C GLY A 184 -1.72 -17.72 -11.32
N ALA A 185 -0.47 -17.36 -11.64
CA ALA A 185 -0.06 -15.96 -11.62
C ALA A 185 -0.78 -15.14 -12.71
N ILE A 186 -1.22 -13.96 -12.33
CA ILE A 186 -1.81 -12.98 -13.24
C ILE A 186 -1.22 -11.60 -12.97
N GLU A 187 -1.11 -10.78 -14.01
CA GLU A 187 -0.82 -9.35 -13.86
C GLU A 187 -2.11 -8.58 -13.57
N ILE A 188 -2.03 -7.66 -12.61
CA ILE A 188 -3.12 -6.74 -12.29
C ILE A 188 -3.01 -5.52 -13.18
N THR A 189 -4.01 -5.37 -14.04
CA THR A 189 -4.08 -4.26 -14.99
C THR A 189 -5.22 -3.29 -14.68
N GLY A 190 -4.99 -2.03 -14.98
CA GLY A 190 -5.97 -0.97 -14.80
C GLY A 190 -5.48 0.37 -15.34
N ASP A 191 -6.37 1.33 -15.27
CA ASP A 191 -6.15 2.69 -15.75
C ASP A 191 -5.96 3.66 -14.58
N PRO A 192 -5.45 4.88 -14.83
CA PRO A 192 -5.35 5.91 -13.80
C PRO A 192 -6.70 6.12 -13.08
N GLY A 193 -6.69 6.11 -11.75
CA GLY A 193 -7.90 6.23 -10.92
C GLY A 193 -8.45 4.89 -10.43
N ASP A 194 -8.05 3.77 -11.03
CA ASP A 194 -8.35 2.45 -10.51
C ASP A 194 -7.59 2.19 -9.20
N VAL A 195 -8.24 1.45 -8.29
CA VAL A 195 -7.67 1.07 -6.99
C VAL A 195 -7.74 -0.43 -6.80
N MET A 196 -6.60 -1.06 -6.55
CA MET A 196 -6.55 -2.44 -6.07
C MET A 196 -6.54 -2.47 -4.54
N ILE A 197 -7.42 -3.26 -3.93
CA ILE A 197 -7.39 -3.56 -2.50
C ILE A 197 -7.07 -5.03 -2.35
N PHE A 198 -6.05 -5.39 -1.58
CA PHE A 198 -5.68 -6.79 -1.37
C PHE A 198 -5.24 -7.10 0.05
N THR A 199 -5.42 -8.35 0.47
CA THR A 199 -4.87 -8.84 1.73
C THR A 199 -3.39 -9.10 1.59
N GLU A 200 -2.59 -8.65 2.56
CA GLU A 200 -1.15 -8.91 2.57
C GLU A 200 -0.82 -10.40 2.81
N ALA A 201 -1.81 -11.27 3.04
CA ALA A 201 -1.65 -12.73 2.94
C ALA A 201 -1.55 -13.23 1.49
N LEU A 202 -2.02 -12.44 0.52
CA LEU A 202 -1.97 -12.77 -0.90
C LEU A 202 -0.52 -12.78 -1.36
N THR A 203 -0.12 -13.83 -2.07
CA THR A 203 1.20 -13.90 -2.70
C THR A 203 1.23 -12.95 -3.88
N HIS A 204 2.13 -11.99 -3.82
CA HIS A 204 2.25 -10.91 -4.80
C HIS A 204 3.71 -10.52 -5.04
N ALA A 205 3.92 -9.76 -6.10
CA ALA A 205 5.21 -9.22 -6.51
C ALA A 205 5.01 -8.04 -7.49
N GLY A 206 6.11 -7.44 -7.93
CA GLY A 206 6.13 -6.58 -9.10
C GLY A 206 6.67 -7.33 -10.31
N ALA A 207 5.94 -7.28 -11.42
CA ALA A 207 6.41 -7.79 -12.71
C ALA A 207 7.57 -6.95 -13.28
N ALA A 208 8.23 -7.49 -14.30
CA ALA A 208 9.27 -6.82 -15.06
C ALA A 208 8.68 -5.68 -15.91
N LYS A 209 9.41 -4.57 -16.01
CA LYS A 209 9.04 -3.36 -16.74
C LYS A 209 9.74 -3.36 -18.10
N THR A 210 8.98 -3.63 -19.16
CA THR A 210 9.50 -3.74 -20.53
C THR A 210 9.06 -2.60 -21.43
N THR A 211 8.03 -1.85 -21.06
CA THR A 211 7.56 -0.69 -21.84
C THR A 211 8.36 0.58 -21.48
N ALA A 212 8.38 1.57 -22.37
CA ALA A 212 9.13 2.82 -22.17
C ALA A 212 8.46 3.83 -21.22
N ARG A 213 7.12 3.82 -21.11
CA ARG A 213 6.38 4.78 -20.28
C ARG A 213 6.69 4.61 -18.79
N ARG A 214 6.65 5.69 -17.99
CA ARG A 214 6.70 5.56 -16.53
C ARG A 214 5.42 4.87 -16.02
N ARG A 215 5.58 3.95 -15.06
CA ARG A 215 4.43 3.39 -14.30
C ARG A 215 4.52 3.83 -12.85
N THR A 216 3.48 4.50 -12.33
CA THR A 216 3.43 4.99 -10.95
C THR A 216 2.18 4.49 -10.23
N THR A 217 2.37 3.96 -9.03
CA THR A 217 1.29 3.61 -8.11
C THR A 217 1.56 4.16 -6.72
N LEU A 218 0.50 4.51 -5.98
CA LEU A 218 0.57 4.84 -4.56
C LEU A 218 0.07 3.68 -3.72
N GLN A 219 0.71 3.41 -2.58
CA GLN A 219 0.37 2.33 -1.67
C GLN A 219 0.08 2.89 -0.29
N TYR A 220 -1.07 2.52 0.27
CA TYR A 220 -1.52 2.88 1.60
C TYR A 220 -1.83 1.58 2.35
N ASN A 221 -0.91 1.16 3.20
CA ASN A 221 -1.03 -0.10 3.93
C ASN A 221 -1.67 0.13 5.30
N HIS A 222 -2.67 -0.67 5.58
CA HIS A 222 -3.47 -0.61 6.80
C HIS A 222 -3.32 -1.91 7.57
N VAL A 223 -3.29 -1.82 8.89
CA VAL A 223 -3.38 -2.97 9.80
C VAL A 223 -4.60 -2.84 10.70
N HIS A 224 -5.07 -3.96 11.24
CA HIS A 224 -6.09 -3.92 12.28
C HIS A 224 -5.55 -3.22 13.52
N ARG A 225 -6.37 -2.46 14.26
CA ARG A 225 -5.96 -1.70 15.46
C ARG A 225 -5.16 -2.55 16.46
N ASN A 226 -5.59 -3.78 16.73
CA ASN A 226 -4.89 -4.68 17.67
C ASN A 226 -3.49 -5.10 17.18
N ARG A 227 -3.19 -4.96 15.89
CA ARG A 227 -1.88 -5.22 15.27
C ARG A 227 -1.10 -3.93 15.00
N ALA A 228 -1.70 -2.76 15.15
CA ALA A 228 -0.96 -1.49 15.10
C ALA A 228 0.00 -1.35 16.30
N CYS A 229 -0.26 -2.06 17.39
CA CYS A 229 0.61 -2.15 18.58
C CYS A 229 2.07 -2.55 18.24
N PRO A 230 2.35 -3.62 17.49
CA PRO A 230 3.72 -3.92 17.05
C PRO A 230 4.38 -2.91 16.10
N MET A 231 3.69 -1.90 15.55
CA MET A 231 4.34 -0.76 14.87
C MET A 231 5.00 0.24 15.85
N TRP A 232 5.04 -0.10 17.14
CA TRP A 232 6.07 0.37 18.08
C TRP A 232 7.48 -0.09 17.66
N ASP A 233 7.59 -0.93 16.62
CA ASP A 233 8.82 -1.19 15.92
C ASP A 233 9.27 0.02 15.10
N HIS A 234 10.01 0.89 15.77
CA HIS A 234 10.43 2.20 15.28
C HIS A 234 11.44 2.18 14.11
N HIS A 235 11.85 0.99 13.64
CA HIS A 235 12.88 0.80 12.62
C HIS A 235 12.53 1.51 11.31
N ASN A 236 11.26 1.75 10.99
CA ASN A 236 10.84 2.31 9.71
C ASN A 236 9.99 3.60 9.79
N ALA A 237 10.27 4.48 10.75
CA ALA A 237 9.55 5.75 10.94
C ALA A 237 9.36 6.59 9.66
N ARG A 238 10.26 6.46 8.67
CA ARG A 238 10.16 7.13 7.36
C ARG A 238 8.96 6.71 6.53
N HIS A 239 8.36 5.55 6.76
CA HIS A 239 7.20 5.13 5.99
C HIS A 239 5.88 5.65 6.56
N TYR A 240 5.86 6.02 7.84
CA TYR A 240 4.60 6.14 8.56
C TYR A 240 4.51 7.32 9.52
N TRP A 241 5.63 7.80 10.04
CA TRP A 241 5.59 8.87 11.03
C TRP A 241 5.07 10.15 10.41
N MET A 242 4.14 10.81 11.10
CA MET A 242 3.52 12.07 10.70
C MET A 242 3.51 12.97 11.92
N SER A 243 4.24 14.09 11.86
CA SER A 243 4.36 15.04 12.97
C SER A 243 2.99 15.57 13.42
N PRO A 244 2.87 16.11 14.65
CA PRO A 244 1.63 16.69 15.13
C PRO A 244 1.08 17.78 14.19
N SER A 245 1.97 18.61 13.64
CA SER A 245 1.61 19.66 12.65
C SER A 245 1.03 19.10 11.34
N ILE A 246 1.45 17.93 10.89
CA ILE A 246 0.83 17.25 9.74
C ILE A 246 -0.54 16.70 10.15
N ARG A 247 -0.64 16.10 11.33
CA ARG A 247 -1.89 15.51 11.83
C ARG A 247 -2.95 16.56 12.16
N GLU A 248 -2.58 17.81 12.38
CA GLU A 248 -3.52 18.94 12.49
C GLU A 248 -4.38 19.11 11.22
N ARG A 249 -3.83 18.79 10.04
CA ARG A 249 -4.55 18.84 8.75
C ARG A 249 -5.67 17.79 8.66
N PHE A 250 -5.60 16.75 9.48
CA PHE A 250 -6.49 15.59 9.36
C PHE A 250 -7.87 15.90 9.94
N ASN A 251 -8.89 15.51 9.19
CA ASN A 251 -10.26 15.48 9.66
C ASN A 251 -10.46 14.36 10.71
N PRO A 252 -11.61 14.30 11.41
CA PRO A 252 -11.83 13.30 12.45
C PRO A 252 -11.67 11.84 12.00
N GLU A 253 -12.06 11.50 10.77
CA GLU A 253 -11.96 10.14 10.23
C GLU A 253 -10.50 9.76 9.92
N GLN A 254 -9.74 10.68 9.33
CA GLN A 254 -8.30 10.52 9.11
C GLN A 254 -7.51 10.41 10.43
N ARG A 255 -7.93 11.16 11.46
CA ARG A 255 -7.35 11.04 12.81
C ARG A 255 -7.65 9.68 13.44
N ASP A 256 -8.87 9.16 13.28
CA ASP A 256 -9.20 7.81 13.79
C ASP A 256 -8.39 6.71 13.07
N LEU A 257 -8.19 6.83 11.76
CA LEU A 257 -7.35 5.92 10.97
C LEU A 257 -5.85 5.99 11.32
N THR A 258 -5.41 7.02 12.04
CA THR A 258 -4.00 7.23 12.44
C THR A 258 -3.85 7.28 13.96
N ARG A 259 -4.89 6.89 14.70
CA ARG A 259 -5.00 7.05 16.15
C ARG A 259 -3.88 6.37 16.91
N TRP A 260 -3.37 5.24 16.41
CA TRP A 260 -2.24 4.55 17.03
C TRP A 260 -1.02 5.46 17.26
N MET A 261 -0.82 6.49 16.41
CA MET A 261 0.30 7.43 16.52
C MET A 261 0.25 8.29 17.78
N ASP A 262 -0.94 8.54 18.36
CA ASP A 262 -1.10 9.27 19.63
C ASP A 262 -0.49 8.52 20.82
N TYR A 263 -0.24 7.22 20.67
CA TYR A 263 0.29 6.35 21.70
C TYR A 263 1.77 6.02 21.48
N THR A 264 2.42 6.58 20.46
CA THR A 264 3.80 6.25 20.07
C THR A 264 4.74 7.43 20.11
N ILE A 265 5.99 7.19 20.52
CA ILE A 265 7.08 8.17 20.44
C ILE A 265 7.40 8.47 18.96
N PRO A 266 7.68 9.73 18.58
CA PRO A 266 7.88 10.91 19.45
C PRO A 266 6.59 11.62 19.91
N ASP A 267 5.44 11.30 19.33
CA ASP A 267 4.21 12.09 19.48
C ASP A 267 3.23 11.54 20.51
N ARG A 268 3.73 10.92 21.59
CA ARG A 268 2.86 10.39 22.66
C ARG A 268 2.09 11.55 23.30
N THR A 269 0.86 11.77 22.86
CA THR A 269 -0.07 12.81 23.35
C THR A 269 -0.96 12.28 24.46
N VAL A 270 -1.08 10.96 24.57
CA VAL A 270 -1.81 10.30 25.67
C VAL A 270 -0.83 9.89 26.78
N PRO A 271 -1.04 10.35 28.03
CA PRO A 271 -0.19 10.04 29.18
C PRO A 271 0.00 8.55 29.43
#